data_AF-A0A672LB33-F1
#
_entry.id   AF-A0A672LB33-F1
#
_cell.length_a   1.000
_cell.length_b   1.000
_cell.length_c   1.000
_cell.angle_alpha   90.00
_cell.angle_beta   90.00
_cell.angle_gamma   90.00
#
_symmetry.space_group_name_H-M   'P 1'
#
loop_
_entity.id
_entity.type
_entity.pdbx_description
1 polymer ?
#
loop_
_entity_poly.entity_id
_entity_poly.type
_entity_poly.pdbx_seq_one_letter_code
_entity_poly.pdbx_strand_id
1 'polypeptide(L)'
;LKNRMICNLCMSVFFSLATYVQINDPDAVLWMAGYAVPAGLCFLLCCQPQITESLLWRRMADLHVLVASAFGVILGVLTNILSSVGSVRICTAVGITVFPFITWIYYYMNTELRKHWPEHCTTAL
;
A
#
# COMPACT_ATOMS: atom_id res chain seq x y z
N LEU A 1 -6.85 7.85 24.79
CA LEU A 1 -6.07 8.96 24.20
C LEU A 1 -4.61 8.56 23.95
N LYS A 2 -3.82 8.18 24.97
CA LYS A 2 -2.40 7.79 24.83
C LYS A 2 -2.13 6.70 23.78
N ASN A 3 -2.89 5.60 23.79
CA ASN A 3 -2.71 4.52 22.81
C ASN A 3 -3.09 4.93 21.38
N ARG A 4 -4.10 5.80 21.21
CA ARG A 4 -4.52 6.30 19.89
C ARG A 4 -3.44 7.20 19.26
N MET A 5 -2.81 8.05 20.07
CA MET A 5 -1.74 8.92 19.63
C MET A 5 -0.50 8.14 19.17
N ILE A 6 -0.13 7.09 19.92
CA ILE A 6 1.00 6.22 19.55
C ILE A 6 0.72 5.50 18.24
N CYS A 7 -0.47 4.91 18.06
CA CYS A 7 -0.84 4.25 16.82
C CYS A 7 -0.83 5.22 15.62
N ASN A 8 -1.41 6.41 15.75
CA ASN A 8 -1.43 7.40 14.68
C ASN A 8 -0.02 7.90 14.31
N LEU A 9 0.86 8.03 15.31
CA LEU A 9 2.26 8.40 15.08
C LEU A 9 3.01 7.29 14.35
N CYS A 10 2.88 6.03 14.81
CA CYS A 10 3.48 4.88 14.14
C CYS A 10 2.98 4.74 12.70
N MET A 11 1.68 4.94 12.46
CA MET A 11 1.09 4.92 11.12
C MET A 11 1.59 6.08 10.25
N SER A 12 1.69 7.28 10.80
CA SER A 12 2.25 8.44 10.08
C SER A 12 3.70 8.20 9.65
N VAL A 13 4.52 7.63 10.54
CA VAL A 13 5.91 7.27 10.23
C VAL A 13 5.97 6.19 9.14
N PHE A 14 5.14 5.15 9.25
CA PHE A 14 5.05 4.10 8.23
C PHE A 14 4.70 4.65 6.85
N PHE A 15 3.65 5.46 6.74
CA PHE A 15 3.25 6.05 5.46
C PHE A 15 4.28 7.05 4.94
N SER A 16 4.97 7.79 5.81
CA SER A 16 6.06 8.69 5.40
C SER A 16 7.25 7.92 4.81
N LEU A 17 7.60 6.76 5.40
CA LEU A 17 8.61 5.86 4.85
C LEU A 17 8.15 5.25 3.51
N ALA A 18 6.87 4.88 3.41
CA ALA A 18 6.27 4.40 2.17
C ALA A 18 6.32 5.48 1.06
N THR A 19 6.04 6.75 1.39
CA THR A 19 6.24 7.88 0.47
C THR A 19 7.69 8.04 0.06
N TYR A 20 8.64 7.85 0.98
CA TYR A 20 10.06 8.04 0.69
C TYR A 20 10.61 7.01 -0.29
N VAL A 21 10.28 5.73 -0.11
CA VAL A 21 10.80 4.66 -0.99
C VAL A 21 10.32 4.79 -2.44
N GLN A 22 9.15 5.43 -2.64
CA GLN A 22 8.50 5.64 -3.93
C GLN A 22 9.24 6.59 -4.87
N ILE A 23 10.26 7.32 -4.39
CA ILE A 23 11.07 8.21 -5.25
C ILE A 23 11.81 7.44 -6.35
N ASN A 24 12.00 6.13 -6.17
CA ASN A 24 12.70 5.26 -7.10
C ASN A 24 11.77 4.66 -8.17
N ASP A 25 10.46 4.85 -8.06
CA ASP A 25 9.48 4.31 -8.99
C ASP A 25 9.25 5.27 -10.19
N PRO A 26 8.99 4.74 -11.40
CA PRO A 26 8.78 5.56 -12.61
C PRO A 26 7.54 6.47 -12.53
N ASP A 27 6.61 6.17 -11.63
CA ASP A 27 5.37 6.89 -11.33
C ASP A 27 5.35 7.48 -9.91
N ALA A 28 6.54 7.82 -9.39
CA ALA A 28 6.78 8.36 -8.06
C ALA A 28 5.76 9.42 -7.62
N VAL A 29 5.41 10.40 -8.47
CA VAL A 29 4.54 11.52 -8.08
C VAL A 29 3.16 11.05 -7.62
N LEU A 30 2.54 10.10 -8.33
CA LEU A 30 1.20 9.62 -8.01
C LEU A 30 1.20 8.91 -6.66
N TRP A 31 2.16 8.02 -6.46
CA TRP A 31 2.24 7.21 -5.26
C TRP A 31 2.78 7.98 -4.06
N MET A 32 3.76 8.85 -4.26
CA MET A 32 4.23 9.76 -3.21
C MET A 32 3.06 10.59 -2.68
N ALA A 33 2.23 11.15 -3.55
CA ALA A 33 1.01 11.84 -3.13
C ALA A 33 0.02 10.90 -2.42
N GLY A 34 -0.18 9.71 -2.97
CA GLY A 34 -1.05 8.68 -2.40
C GLY A 34 -0.70 8.25 -0.98
N TYR A 35 0.59 8.21 -0.63
CA TYR A 35 1.06 7.89 0.72
C TYR A 35 1.31 9.13 1.60
N ALA A 36 1.64 10.28 1.01
CA ALA A 36 1.90 11.51 1.77
C ALA A 36 0.63 12.09 2.39
N VAL A 37 -0.50 12.00 1.68
CA VAL A 37 -1.81 12.44 2.17
C VAL A 37 -2.20 11.70 3.47
N PRO A 38 -2.23 10.35 3.52
CA PRO A 38 -2.52 9.64 4.76
C PRO A 38 -1.45 9.86 5.84
N ALA A 39 -0.16 9.99 5.48
CA ALA A 39 0.89 10.31 6.44
C ALA A 39 0.63 11.64 7.17
N GLY A 40 0.28 12.69 6.41
CA GLY A 40 -0.04 14.02 6.93
C GLY A 40 -1.33 14.03 7.75
N LEU A 41 -2.38 13.34 7.29
CA LEU A 41 -3.62 13.18 8.04
C LEU A 41 -3.36 12.50 9.40
N CYS A 42 -2.61 11.39 9.43
CA CYS A 42 -2.25 10.71 10.67
C CYS A 42 -1.45 11.61 11.63
N PHE A 43 -0.54 12.43 11.10
CA PHE A 43 0.22 13.40 11.89
C PHE A 43 -0.67 14.51 12.48
N LEU A 44 -1.56 15.09 11.67
CA LEU A 44 -2.51 16.11 12.11
C LEU A 44 -3.46 15.59 13.20
N LEU A 45 -3.86 14.32 13.12
CA LEU A 45 -4.64 13.65 14.16
C LEU A 45 -3.86 13.44 15.47
N CYS A 46 -2.52 13.34 15.43
CA CYS A 46 -1.69 13.40 16.63
C CYS A 46 -1.71 14.80 17.26
N CYS A 47 -1.63 15.85 16.44
CA CYS A 47 -1.61 17.23 16.90
C CYS A 47 -2.98 17.72 17.42
N GLN A 48 -4.08 17.29 16.81
CA GLN A 48 -5.44 17.75 17.11
C GLN A 48 -6.43 16.56 17.17
N PRO A 49 -6.36 15.73 18.22
CA PRO A 49 -7.19 14.53 18.36
C PRO A 49 -8.69 14.82 18.51
N GLN A 50 -9.07 16.06 18.83
CA GLN A 50 -10.46 16.47 19.03
C GLN A 50 -11.27 16.45 17.73
N ILE A 51 -10.63 16.60 16.57
CA ILE A 51 -11.33 16.65 15.26
C ILE A 51 -12.03 15.32 14.95
N THR A 52 -11.43 14.18 15.32
CA THR A 52 -11.99 12.84 15.10
C THR A 52 -13.23 12.57 15.93
N GLU A 53 -13.41 13.28 17.04
CA GLU A 53 -14.56 13.10 17.94
C GLU A 53 -15.79 13.90 17.47
N SER A 54 -15.64 14.74 16.43
CA SER A 54 -16.76 15.50 15.85
C SER A 54 -17.75 14.59 15.11
N LEU A 55 -19.05 14.92 15.19
CA LEU A 55 -20.11 14.16 14.53
C LEU A 55 -19.89 14.10 13.01
N LEU A 56 -19.47 15.20 12.40
CA LEU A 56 -19.18 15.27 10.96
C LEU A 56 -18.08 14.29 10.58
N TRP A 57 -16.97 14.22 11.33
CA TRP A 57 -15.88 13.29 11.03
C TRP A 57 -16.32 11.84 11.11
N ARG A 58 -17.11 11.49 12.14
CA ARG A 58 -17.66 10.14 12.28
C ARG A 58 -18.57 9.77 11.11
N ARG A 59 -19.46 10.67 10.69
CA ARG A 59 -20.35 10.45 9.53
C ARG A 59 -19.58 10.33 8.22
N MET A 60 -18.55 11.15 8.02
CA MET A 60 -17.68 11.06 6.85
C MET A 60 -16.91 9.74 6.82
N ALA A 61 -16.39 9.26 7.97
CA ALA A 61 -15.72 7.98 8.08
C ALA A 61 -16.68 6.80 7.80
N ASP A 62 -17.88 6.81 8.39
CA ASP A 62 -18.92 5.81 8.12
C ASP A 62 -19.29 5.77 6.63
N LEU A 63 -19.47 6.94 6.01
CA LEU A 63 -19.75 7.06 4.58
C LEU A 63 -18.60 6.52 3.73
N HIS A 64 -17.34 6.84 4.09
CA HIS A 64 -16.17 6.36 3.36
C HIS A 64 -16.06 4.83 3.39
N VAL A 65 -16.27 4.22 4.56
CA VAL A 65 -16.29 2.75 4.71
C VAL A 65 -17.42 2.13 3.91
N LEU A 66 -18.61 2.73 3.95
CA LEU A 66 -19.78 2.26 3.18
C LEU A 66 -19.54 2.33 1.67
N VAL A 67 -19.02 3.44 1.17
CA VAL A 67 -18.74 3.62 -0.26
C VAL A 67 -17.62 2.69 -0.72
N ALA A 68 -16.54 2.55 0.05
CA ALA A 68 -15.42 1.67 -0.31
C ALA A 68 -15.84 0.19 -0.31
N SER A 69 -16.61 -0.25 0.67
CA SER A 69 -17.13 -1.62 0.72
C SER A 69 -18.15 -1.89 -0.39
N ALA A 70 -19.06 -0.96 -0.66
CA ALA A 70 -20.01 -1.06 -1.77
C ALA A 70 -19.28 -1.14 -3.12
N PHE A 71 -18.26 -0.31 -3.33
CA PHE A 71 -17.44 -0.36 -4.54
C PHE A 71 -16.72 -1.71 -4.69
N GLY A 72 -16.12 -2.22 -3.62
CA GLY A 72 -15.47 -3.53 -3.62
C GLY A 72 -16.45 -4.68 -3.93
N VAL A 73 -17.67 -4.63 -3.40
CA VAL A 73 -18.73 -5.62 -3.69
C VAL A 73 -19.21 -5.51 -5.13
N ILE A 74 -19.50 -4.31 -5.62
CA ILE A 74 -19.97 -4.08 -6.99
C ILE A 74 -18.90 -4.51 -8.00
N LEU A 75 -17.65 -4.13 -7.78
CA LEU A 75 -16.53 -4.58 -8.61
C LEU A 75 -16.39 -6.10 -8.55
N GLY A 76 -16.51 -6.71 -7.36
CA GLY A 76 -16.45 -8.16 -7.17
C GLY A 76 -17.60 -8.93 -7.85
N VAL A 77 -18.81 -8.37 -7.89
CA VAL A 77 -19.93 -8.96 -8.61
C VAL A 77 -19.75 -8.77 -10.13
N LEU A 78 -19.36 -7.57 -10.57
CA LEU A 78 -19.15 -7.24 -11.98
C LEU A 78 -18.05 -8.10 -12.62
N THR A 79 -16.99 -8.37 -11.87
CA THR A 79 -15.87 -9.22 -12.31
C THR A 79 -16.12 -10.72 -12.07
N ASN A 80 -17.35 -11.13 -11.69
CA ASN A 80 -17.71 -12.51 -11.35
C ASN A 80 -16.82 -13.15 -10.27
N ILE A 81 -16.19 -12.32 -9.42
CA ILE A 81 -15.38 -12.79 -8.29
C ILE A 81 -16.26 -13.53 -7.29
N LEU A 82 -17.48 -13.05 -7.01
CA LEU A 82 -18.40 -13.72 -6.07
C LEU A 82 -19.00 -15.04 -6.59
N SER A 83 -18.94 -15.33 -7.89
CA SER A 83 -19.47 -16.57 -8.49
C SER A 83 -18.42 -17.68 -8.68
N SER A 84 -17.12 -17.37 -8.60
CA SER A 84 -16.02 -18.33 -8.82
C SER A 84 -14.81 -18.06 -7.90
N VAL A 85 -15.03 -18.10 -6.58
CA VAL A 85 -14.02 -17.66 -5.58
C VAL A 85 -12.88 -18.68 -5.33
N GLY A 86 -12.98 -19.92 -5.79
CA GLY A 86 -11.97 -20.97 -5.47
C GLY A 86 -10.68 -20.89 -6.29
N SER A 87 -10.76 -21.15 -7.60
CA SER A 87 -9.56 -21.35 -8.43
C SER A 87 -8.82 -20.06 -8.77
N VAL A 88 -9.51 -18.95 -9.03
CA VAL A 88 -8.85 -17.71 -9.48
C VAL A 88 -8.07 -17.04 -8.35
N ARG A 89 -8.53 -17.16 -7.09
CA ARG A 89 -7.82 -16.66 -5.91
C ARG A 89 -6.52 -17.43 -5.67
N ILE A 90 -6.53 -18.75 -5.85
CA ILE A 90 -5.32 -19.58 -5.75
C ILE A 90 -4.37 -19.22 -6.89
N CYS A 91 -4.84 -19.13 -8.13
CA CYS A 91 -3.98 -18.78 -9.27
C CYS A 91 -3.36 -17.38 -9.13
N THR A 92 -4.12 -16.39 -8.66
CA THR A 92 -3.61 -15.03 -8.47
C THR A 92 -2.66 -14.93 -7.28
N ALA A 93 -2.98 -15.59 -6.15
CA ALA A 93 -2.09 -15.63 -4.99
C ALA A 93 -0.79 -16.40 -5.29
N VAL A 94 -0.87 -17.50 -6.04
CA VAL A 94 0.30 -18.24 -6.52
C VAL A 94 1.09 -17.40 -7.52
N GLY A 95 0.42 -16.69 -8.43
CA GLY A 95 1.07 -15.75 -9.35
C GLY A 95 1.84 -14.66 -8.60
N ILE A 96 1.21 -13.98 -7.65
CA ILE A 96 1.85 -12.90 -6.87
C ILE A 96 2.99 -13.43 -6.00
N THR A 97 2.88 -14.65 -5.45
CA THR A 97 3.97 -15.22 -4.64
C THR A 97 5.12 -15.72 -5.50
N VAL A 98 4.86 -16.34 -6.65
CA VAL A 98 5.89 -16.95 -7.52
C VAL A 98 6.56 -15.92 -8.43
N PHE A 99 5.84 -14.89 -8.86
CA PHE A 99 6.36 -13.83 -9.73
C PHE A 99 7.64 -13.16 -9.21
N PRO A 100 7.76 -12.73 -7.94
CA PRO A 100 9.00 -12.13 -7.44
C PRO A 100 10.16 -13.13 -7.44
N PHE A 101 9.93 -14.41 -7.17
CA PHE A 101 11.01 -15.43 -7.22
C PHE A 101 11.47 -15.73 -8.65
N ILE A 102 10.54 -15.90 -9.60
CA ILE A 102 10.92 -16.15 -11.00
C ILE A 102 11.63 -14.92 -11.58
N THR A 103 11.12 -13.73 -11.30
CA THR A 103 11.73 -12.48 -11.73
C THR A 103 13.14 -12.35 -11.14
N TRP A 104 13.32 -12.62 -9.85
CA TRP A 104 14.63 -12.58 -9.20
C TRP A 104 15.62 -13.61 -9.79
N ILE A 105 15.20 -14.85 -10.01
CA ILE A 105 16.03 -15.89 -10.64
C ILE A 105 16.40 -15.49 -12.06
N TYR A 106 15.48 -14.92 -12.84
CA TYR A 106 15.73 -14.45 -14.19
C TYR A 106 16.78 -13.32 -14.22
N TYR A 107 16.63 -12.31 -13.35
CA TYR A 107 17.62 -11.25 -13.19
C TYR A 107 18.96 -11.77 -12.68
N TYR A 108 18.96 -12.78 -11.81
CA TYR A 108 20.18 -13.43 -11.34
C TYR A 108 20.88 -14.17 -12.48
N MET A 109 20.20 -15.03 -13.24
CA MET A 109 20.85 -15.81 -14.30
C MET A 109 21.33 -14.94 -15.48
N ASN A 110 20.68 -13.80 -15.72
CA ASN A 110 21.01 -12.92 -16.84
C ASN A 110 22.13 -11.93 -16.48
N THR A 111 23.37 -12.28 -16.83
CA THR A 111 24.57 -11.49 -16.54
C THR A 111 24.58 -10.10 -17.19
N GLU A 112 23.87 -9.91 -18.30
CA GLU A 112 23.80 -8.61 -18.99
C GLU A 112 22.98 -7.57 -18.20
N LEU A 113 21.94 -8.01 -17.50
CA LEU A 113 21.14 -7.14 -16.65
C LEU A 113 21.89 -6.76 -15.36
N ARG A 114 22.71 -7.68 -14.84
CA ARG A 114 23.53 -7.47 -13.63
C ARG A 114 24.62 -6.41 -13.83
N LYS A 115 25.08 -6.17 -15.05
CA LYS A 115 26.06 -5.10 -15.36
C LYS A 115 25.55 -3.70 -15.02
N HIS A 116 24.23 -3.51 -14.94
CA HIS A 116 23.61 -2.22 -14.63
C HIS A 116 23.37 -2.03 -13.12
N TRP A 117 23.78 -2.98 -12.27
CA TRP A 117 23.56 -2.87 -10.83
C TRP A 117 24.51 -1.86 -10.17
N PRO A 118 24.03 -1.07 -9.21
CA PRO A 118 24.87 -0.16 -8.45
C PRO A 118 25.86 -0.93 -7.54
N GLU A 119 27.06 -0.39 -7.33
CA GLU A 119 28.19 -1.11 -6.71
C GLU A 119 27.90 -1.69 -5.32
N HIS A 120 27.00 -1.07 -4.55
CA HIS A 120 26.60 -1.56 -3.23
C HIS A 120 25.83 -2.90 -3.27
N CYS A 121 25.22 -3.25 -4.40
CA CYS A 121 24.53 -4.53 -4.61
C CYS A 121 25.47 -5.64 -5.12
N THR A 122 26.64 -5.29 -5.66
CA THR A 122 27.62 -6.25 -6.20
C THR A 122 28.45 -6.91 -5.10
N THR A 123 28.52 -6.30 -3.91
CA THR A 123 29.36 -6.76 -2.79
C THR A 123 28.67 -7.80 -1.90
N ALA A 124 27.36 -7.97 -2.04
CA ALA A 124 26.56 -8.94 -1.28
C ALA A 124 26.46 -10.32 -1.97
N LEU A 125 27.20 -10.52 -3.05
CA LEU A 125 27.21 -11.69 -3.93
C LEU A 125 28.60 -12.34 -3.89
#